data_AF-A0A453EQ86-F1
#
_entry.id   AF-A0A453EQ86-F1
#
_cell.length_a   1.000
_cell.length_b   1.000
_cell.length_c   1.000
_cell.angle_alpha   90.00
_cell.angle_beta   90.00
_cell.angle_gamma   90.00
#
_symmetry.space_group_name_H-M   'P 1'
#
loop_
_entity.id
_entity.type
_entity.pdbx_description
1 polymer ?
#
loop_
_entity_poly.entity_id
_entity_poly.type
_entity_poly.pdbx_seq_one_letter_code
_entity_poly.pdbx_strand_id
1 'polypeptide(L)'
;AAVPGRNGVAVRAFMASTAASDAMQEKRVAGEYTAANVQVLEALDGVRKRPGMYIGSTGPRGLHHLVYEILDNAVDEAQAGYATEINVVFHDDNSVSVTDNGRGIPTDIHPQTKKSCVETVLTLMHAGGKFGGSTSSYSVAGGLHGVGLSVVNALSEALEVTVCRDGKEYRQHYSRGKPLTTLSSTTLPDESSRQGSCIRFWPDKEIFTTTIEFDFSTISSRIRELAFLNPELTITLTKEEQDAQVQHNEYCYAGGLVEYVAWLNNDKKPLHDPIAFRKELDGIIVDVSLQWCSDSYSDTVLGYANSIRTVDGGTHIEGLKTSLTRTINSFAKKSKIMK
;
A
#
# COMPACT_ATOMS: atom_id res chain seq x y z
N ALA A 1 36.92 -1.96 -82.60
CA ALA A 1 37.78 -0.93 -82.00
C ALA A 1 36.92 -0.01 -81.14
N ALA A 2 37.32 0.13 -79.86
CA ALA A 2 37.02 1.20 -78.90
C ALA A 2 35.56 1.66 -78.62
N VAL A 3 35.05 1.16 -77.49
CA VAL A 3 34.37 1.80 -76.32
C VAL A 3 33.14 2.72 -76.52
N PRO A 4 31.98 2.40 -75.88
CA PRO A 4 30.84 3.31 -75.72
C PRO A 4 30.92 4.17 -74.44
N GLY A 5 30.41 5.40 -74.55
CA GLY A 5 30.44 6.46 -73.54
C GLY A 5 29.54 6.22 -72.32
N ARG A 6 29.96 6.81 -71.20
CA ARG A 6 29.47 6.61 -69.83
C ARG A 6 28.14 7.30 -69.52
N ASN A 7 27.39 6.58 -68.68
CA ASN A 7 26.21 6.88 -67.88
C ASN A 7 26.04 8.33 -67.39
N GLY A 8 24.77 8.75 -67.43
CA GLY A 8 24.29 10.02 -66.92
C GLY A 8 24.04 10.05 -65.41
N VAL A 9 24.00 11.28 -64.89
CA VAL A 9 23.39 11.65 -63.62
C VAL A 9 22.68 12.98 -63.87
N ALA A 10 21.34 12.97 -63.90
CA ALA A 10 20.52 14.17 -63.90
C ALA A 10 19.92 14.33 -62.49
N VAL A 11 20.20 15.47 -61.86
CA VAL A 11 19.67 15.86 -60.55
C VAL A 11 18.17 16.13 -60.70
N ARG A 12 17.33 15.26 -60.11
CA ARG A 12 15.88 15.49 -60.02
C ARG A 12 15.58 16.44 -58.86
N ALA A 13 14.96 17.57 -59.18
CA ALA A 13 14.34 18.46 -58.20
C ALA A 13 13.16 17.73 -57.53
N PHE A 14 13.15 17.75 -56.20
CA PHE A 14 12.09 17.14 -55.39
C PHE A 14 10.86 18.03 -55.45
N MET A 15 9.84 17.65 -56.23
CA MET A 15 8.53 18.29 -56.19
C MET A 15 7.76 17.75 -54.99
N ALA A 16 7.53 18.61 -54.00
CA ALA A 16 6.70 18.31 -52.84
C ALA A 16 5.23 18.15 -53.26
N SER A 17 4.63 17.01 -52.95
CA SER A 17 3.23 16.72 -53.19
C SER A 17 2.34 17.54 -52.25
N THR A 18 1.48 18.37 -52.82
CA THR A 18 0.43 19.15 -52.13
C THR A 18 -0.75 18.26 -51.73
N ALA A 19 -0.51 17.30 -50.85
CA ALA A 19 -1.55 16.42 -50.29
C ALA A 19 -1.28 16.17 -48.81
N ALA A 20 -1.25 17.23 -48.00
CA ALA A 20 -1.26 17.14 -46.54
C ALA A 20 -1.58 18.52 -45.93
N SER A 21 -2.85 18.94 -45.97
CA SER A 21 -3.30 20.05 -45.11
C SER A 21 -4.82 20.13 -44.91
N ASP A 22 -5.54 19.02 -44.94
CA ASP A 22 -6.87 18.96 -44.28
C ASP A 22 -6.70 18.33 -42.90
N ALA A 23 -5.88 18.99 -42.09
CA ALA A 23 -5.86 18.77 -40.65
C ALA A 23 -7.05 19.53 -40.07
N MET A 24 -7.97 18.78 -39.49
CA MET A 24 -9.12 19.19 -38.69
C MET A 24 -8.85 20.50 -37.95
N GLN A 25 -9.40 21.60 -38.47
CA GLN A 25 -9.33 22.90 -37.83
C GLN A 25 -10.33 22.90 -36.67
N GLU A 26 -9.95 22.29 -35.55
CA GLU A 26 -10.68 22.45 -34.30
C GLU A 26 -10.72 23.93 -33.97
N LYS A 27 -11.93 24.48 -34.01
CA LYS A 27 -12.22 25.85 -33.63
C LYS A 27 -11.88 25.97 -32.15
N ARG A 28 -10.67 26.46 -31.82
CA ARG A 28 -10.35 26.88 -30.44
C ARG A 28 -11.38 27.92 -30.05
N VAL A 29 -12.34 27.52 -29.23
CA VAL A 29 -13.21 28.46 -28.54
C VAL A 29 -12.28 29.22 -27.59
N ALA A 30 -11.89 30.42 -28.00
CA ALA A 30 -11.19 31.36 -27.13
C ALA A 30 -12.20 31.84 -26.08
N GLY A 31 -12.47 31.02 -25.08
CA GLY A 31 -13.11 31.46 -23.85
C GLY A 31 -12.14 32.37 -23.10
N GLU A 32 -12.62 33.47 -22.57
CA GLU A 32 -11.83 34.28 -21.65
C GLU A 32 -11.41 33.41 -20.46
N TYR A 33 -10.10 33.24 -20.26
CA TYR A 33 -9.56 32.59 -19.07
C TYR A 33 -9.55 33.60 -17.93
N THR A 34 -10.54 33.46 -17.05
CA THR A 34 -10.76 34.34 -15.89
C THR A 34 -10.67 33.53 -14.60
N ALA A 35 -10.73 34.22 -13.46
CA ALA A 35 -10.76 33.57 -12.15
C ALA A 35 -11.91 32.54 -12.01
N ALA A 36 -13.03 32.73 -12.72
CA ALA A 36 -14.16 31.80 -12.71
C ALA A 36 -13.86 30.43 -13.34
N ASN A 37 -12.79 30.31 -14.14
CA ASN A 37 -12.35 29.05 -14.73
C ASN A 37 -11.45 28.24 -13.78
N VAL A 38 -11.00 28.84 -12.67
CA VAL A 38 -10.19 28.17 -11.66
C VAL A 38 -11.14 27.44 -10.69
N GLN A 39 -11.09 26.11 -10.71
CA GLN A 39 -11.88 25.28 -9.80
C GLN A 39 -11.07 24.90 -8.56
N VAL A 40 -11.64 25.13 -7.38
CA VAL A 40 -11.13 24.62 -6.12
C VAL A 40 -11.92 23.36 -5.77
N LEU A 41 -11.22 22.24 -5.55
CA LEU A 41 -11.84 21.00 -5.10
C LEU A 41 -11.74 20.95 -3.58
N GLU A 42 -12.88 21.02 -2.91
CA GLU A 42 -12.94 21.01 -1.45
C GLU A 42 -12.86 19.57 -0.89
N ALA A 43 -12.31 19.45 0.32
CA ALA A 43 -12.25 18.20 1.08
C ALA A 43 -11.70 17.02 0.26
N LEU A 44 -12.49 15.94 0.11
CA LEU A 44 -12.10 14.70 -0.55
C LEU A 44 -12.49 14.65 -2.03
N ASP A 45 -13.10 15.70 -2.59
CA ASP A 45 -13.50 15.73 -4.00
C ASP A 45 -12.29 15.65 -4.93
N GLY A 46 -11.14 16.20 -4.51
CA GLY A 46 -9.86 16.07 -5.21
C GLY A 46 -9.41 14.63 -5.37
N VAL A 47 -9.60 13.80 -4.34
CA VAL A 47 -9.27 12.37 -4.36
C VAL A 47 -10.13 11.64 -5.38
N ARG A 48 -11.44 11.84 -5.34
CA ARG A 48 -12.39 11.23 -6.28
C ARG A 48 -12.17 11.67 -7.72
N LYS A 49 -11.78 12.93 -7.94
CA LYS A 49 -11.52 13.47 -9.28
C LYS A 49 -10.22 12.94 -9.89
N ARG A 50 -9.24 12.60 -9.05
CA ARG A 50 -7.89 12.18 -9.44
C ARG A 50 -7.39 10.98 -8.61
N PRO A 51 -8.11 9.83 -8.61
CA PRO A 51 -7.80 8.70 -7.74
C PRO A 51 -6.42 8.11 -8.00
N GLY A 52 -5.98 8.08 -9.26
CA GLY A 52 -4.66 7.56 -9.64
C GLY A 52 -3.48 8.27 -8.97
N MET A 53 -3.64 9.52 -8.53
CA MET A 53 -2.59 10.22 -7.78
C MET A 53 -2.40 9.66 -6.36
N TYR A 54 -3.45 9.05 -5.80
CA TYR A 54 -3.47 8.56 -4.42
C TYR A 54 -3.31 7.05 -4.32
N ILE A 55 -3.92 6.29 -5.24
CA ILE A 55 -3.93 4.82 -5.23
C ILE A 55 -3.25 4.21 -6.46
N GLY A 56 -2.55 5.03 -7.25
CA GLY A 56 -1.80 4.64 -8.45
C GLY A 56 -2.65 4.34 -9.69
N SER A 57 -3.75 3.60 -9.54
CA SER A 57 -4.67 3.25 -10.63
C SER A 57 -6.09 3.00 -10.12
N THR A 58 -7.09 2.97 -10.99
CA THR A 58 -8.47 2.52 -10.65
C THR A 58 -8.77 1.10 -11.16
N GLY A 59 -7.72 0.34 -11.50
CA GLY A 59 -7.81 -1.08 -11.84
C GLY A 59 -7.59 -1.97 -10.61
N PRO A 60 -7.36 -3.28 -10.81
CA PRO A 60 -7.18 -4.24 -9.73
C PRO A 60 -6.12 -3.81 -8.71
N ARG A 61 -4.99 -3.25 -9.16
CA ARG A 61 -3.93 -2.79 -8.26
C ARG A 61 -4.39 -1.73 -7.27
N GLY A 62 -5.14 -0.72 -7.73
CA GLY A 62 -5.65 0.33 -6.85
C GLY A 62 -6.79 -0.13 -5.95
N LEU A 63 -7.61 -1.07 -6.44
CA LEU A 63 -8.67 -1.68 -5.63
C LEU A 63 -8.08 -2.39 -4.40
N HIS A 64 -7.10 -3.27 -4.61
CA HIS A 64 -6.40 -3.94 -3.50
C HIS A 64 -5.62 -2.96 -2.61
N HIS A 65 -5.14 -1.85 -3.18
CA HIS A 65 -4.47 -0.82 -2.41
C HIS A 65 -5.37 -0.19 -1.34
N LEU A 66 -6.69 -0.14 -1.55
CA LEU A 66 -7.62 0.27 -0.49
C LEU A 66 -7.55 -0.64 0.73
N VAL A 67 -7.46 -1.96 0.53
CA VAL A 67 -7.30 -2.93 1.61
C VAL A 67 -5.96 -2.74 2.30
N TYR A 68 -4.88 -2.52 1.53
CA TYR A 68 -3.54 -2.30 2.07
C TYR A 68 -3.48 -1.07 2.98
N GLU A 69 -4.12 0.04 2.61
CA GLU A 69 -4.13 1.25 3.44
C GLU A 69 -4.77 1.01 4.82
N ILE A 70 -5.81 0.20 4.91
CA ILE A 70 -6.43 -0.12 6.20
C ILE A 70 -5.57 -1.15 6.96
N LEU A 71 -5.09 -2.18 6.27
CA LEU A 71 -4.25 -3.22 6.84
C LEU A 71 -2.93 -2.67 7.39
N ASP A 72 -2.26 -1.78 6.66
CA ASP A 72 -1.00 -1.16 7.08
C ASP A 72 -1.22 -0.28 8.33
N ASN A 73 -2.38 0.37 8.47
CA ASN A 73 -2.73 1.09 9.70
C ASN A 73 -2.91 0.16 10.91
N ALA A 74 -3.50 -1.02 10.72
CA ALA A 74 -3.61 -2.05 11.74
C ALA A 74 -2.23 -2.65 12.12
N VAL A 75 -1.37 -2.87 11.14
CA VAL A 75 0.02 -3.32 11.36
C VAL A 75 0.83 -2.28 12.13
N ASP A 76 0.59 -0.99 11.90
CA ASP A 76 1.25 0.07 12.69
C ASP A 76 0.87 0.02 14.18
N GLU A 77 -0.35 -0.42 14.54
CA GLU A 77 -0.70 -0.69 15.95
C GLU A 77 0.08 -1.89 16.52
N ALA A 78 0.30 -2.93 15.71
CA ALA A 78 1.10 -4.08 16.11
C ALA A 78 2.58 -3.73 16.30
N GLN A 79 3.16 -2.94 15.37
CA GLN A 79 4.54 -2.45 15.48
C GLN A 79 4.74 -1.53 16.70
N ALA A 80 3.70 -0.81 17.09
CA ALA A 80 3.70 -0.01 18.31
C ALA A 80 3.46 -0.84 19.59
N GLY A 81 3.22 -2.16 19.47
CA GLY A 81 3.07 -3.10 20.59
C GLY A 81 1.66 -3.16 21.18
N TYR A 82 0.64 -2.69 20.46
CA TYR A 82 -0.73 -2.63 20.97
C TYR A 82 -1.68 -3.64 20.34
N ALA A 83 -1.39 -4.13 19.14
CA ALA A 83 -2.19 -5.15 18.47
C ALA A 83 -1.42 -6.47 18.37
N THR A 84 -2.13 -7.57 18.55
CA THR A 84 -1.63 -8.94 18.39
C THR A 84 -2.41 -9.73 17.33
N GLU A 85 -3.57 -9.20 16.91
CA GLU A 85 -4.48 -9.86 15.98
C GLU A 85 -5.07 -8.85 15.00
N ILE A 86 -5.12 -9.24 13.72
CA ILE A 86 -5.79 -8.50 12.65
C ILE A 86 -6.65 -9.48 11.86
N ASN A 87 -7.91 -9.14 11.65
CA ASN A 87 -8.86 -9.95 10.90
C ASN A 87 -9.30 -9.21 9.64
N VAL A 88 -9.00 -9.77 8.47
CA VAL A 88 -9.44 -9.27 7.16
C VAL A 88 -10.56 -10.17 6.65
N VAL A 89 -11.71 -9.59 6.33
CA VAL A 89 -12.87 -10.33 5.83
C VAL A 89 -13.35 -9.73 4.52
N PHE A 90 -13.48 -10.57 3.51
CA PHE A 90 -14.22 -10.27 2.29
C PHE A 90 -15.65 -10.76 2.47
N HIS A 91 -16.58 -9.82 2.47
CA HIS A 91 -17.99 -10.09 2.65
C HIS A 91 -18.68 -10.43 1.33
N ASP A 92 -19.81 -11.10 1.42
CA ASP A 92 -20.64 -11.52 0.27
C ASP A 92 -21.21 -10.33 -0.55
N ASP A 93 -21.33 -9.17 0.08
CA ASP A 93 -21.80 -7.92 -0.53
C ASP A 93 -20.71 -7.10 -1.24
N ASN A 94 -19.53 -7.69 -1.46
CA ASN A 94 -18.32 -7.08 -2.03
C ASN A 94 -17.68 -5.98 -1.17
N SER A 95 -18.00 -5.90 0.12
CA SER A 95 -17.23 -5.09 1.05
C SER A 95 -16.05 -5.84 1.64
N VAL A 96 -15.09 -5.08 2.16
CA VAL A 96 -13.98 -5.60 2.95
C VAL A 96 -14.03 -4.97 4.32
N SER A 97 -13.86 -5.80 5.36
CA SER A 97 -13.55 -5.30 6.69
C SER A 97 -12.14 -5.68 7.10
N VAL A 98 -11.51 -4.77 7.84
CA VAL A 98 -10.24 -5.00 8.53
C VAL A 98 -10.46 -4.61 9.98
N THR A 99 -10.27 -5.55 10.88
CA THR A 99 -10.42 -5.37 12.33
C THR A 99 -9.09 -5.64 13.03
N ASP A 100 -8.62 -4.69 13.83
CA ASP A 100 -7.48 -4.88 14.74
C ASP A 100 -7.95 -4.91 16.19
N ASN A 101 -7.12 -5.48 17.06
CA ASN A 101 -7.29 -5.40 18.51
C ASN A 101 -6.35 -4.36 19.17
N GLY A 102 -5.98 -3.31 18.44
CA GLY A 102 -5.10 -2.25 18.90
C GLY A 102 -5.77 -1.28 19.88
N ARG A 103 -5.24 -0.06 20.00
CA ARG A 103 -5.75 0.95 20.95
C ARG A 103 -7.14 1.49 20.60
N GLY A 104 -7.53 1.39 19.34
CA GLY A 104 -8.69 2.08 18.79
C GLY A 104 -8.39 3.54 18.41
N ILE A 105 -8.91 4.01 17.27
CA ILE A 105 -8.80 5.42 16.83
C ILE A 105 -9.33 6.35 17.94
N PRO A 106 -8.66 7.46 18.28
CA PRO A 106 -9.18 8.40 19.27
C PRO A 106 -10.57 8.91 18.92
N THR A 107 -11.45 8.98 19.92
CA THR A 107 -12.87 9.34 19.73
C THR A 107 -13.21 10.74 20.21
N ASP A 108 -12.29 11.37 20.95
CA ASP A 108 -12.47 12.70 21.52
C ASP A 108 -12.64 13.77 20.45
N ILE A 109 -13.19 14.92 20.85
CA ILE A 109 -13.31 16.08 19.96
C ILE A 109 -11.91 16.63 19.68
N HIS A 110 -11.53 16.65 18.40
CA HIS A 110 -10.26 17.17 17.95
C HIS A 110 -10.23 18.71 18.08
N PRO A 111 -9.18 19.29 18.69
CA PRO A 111 -9.18 20.68 19.14
C PRO A 111 -9.29 21.71 18.01
N GLN A 112 -8.81 21.40 16.79
CA GLN A 112 -8.85 22.34 15.66
C GLN A 112 -10.13 22.19 14.83
N THR A 113 -10.52 20.95 14.54
CA THR A 113 -11.63 20.65 13.62
C THR A 113 -12.99 20.69 14.32
N LYS A 114 -12.99 20.62 15.66
CA LYS A 114 -14.20 20.61 16.51
C LYS A 114 -15.16 19.45 16.21
N LYS A 115 -14.65 18.42 15.53
CA LYS A 115 -15.32 17.14 15.22
C LYS A 115 -14.68 16.03 16.03
N SER A 116 -15.28 14.84 16.08
CA SER A 116 -14.59 13.68 16.63
C SER A 116 -13.28 13.44 15.89
N CYS A 117 -12.28 12.89 16.57
CA CYS A 117 -11.02 12.55 15.91
C CYS A 117 -11.21 11.47 14.84
N VAL A 118 -12.13 10.50 15.06
CA VAL A 118 -12.63 9.57 14.03
C VAL A 118 -13.08 10.30 12.76
N GLU A 119 -13.98 11.28 12.86
CA GLU A 119 -14.44 12.03 11.69
C GLU A 119 -13.32 12.86 11.06
N THR A 120 -12.43 13.41 11.89
CA THR A 120 -11.28 14.21 11.44
C THR A 120 -10.37 13.39 10.52
N VAL A 121 -9.95 12.19 10.94
CA VAL A 121 -9.04 11.35 10.14
C VAL A 121 -9.69 10.72 8.92
N LEU A 122 -11.02 10.61 8.92
CA LEU A 122 -11.79 10.05 7.79
C LEU A 122 -12.19 11.11 6.74
N THR A 123 -12.23 12.40 7.11
CA THR A 123 -12.77 13.46 6.23
C THR A 123 -11.75 14.53 5.83
N LEU A 124 -10.57 14.54 6.45
CA LEU A 124 -9.52 15.50 6.13
C LEU A 124 -8.25 14.81 5.65
N MET A 125 -7.68 15.38 4.59
CA MET A 125 -6.36 15.01 4.11
C MET A 125 -5.28 15.55 5.06
N HIS A 126 -4.19 14.80 5.19
CA HIS A 126 -3.05 15.15 6.04
C HIS A 126 -3.42 15.28 7.52
N ALA A 127 -4.33 14.41 7.99
CA ALA A 127 -4.74 14.32 9.38
C ALA A 127 -4.37 12.94 9.95
N GLY A 128 -3.61 12.91 11.05
CA GLY A 128 -3.15 11.66 11.65
C GLY A 128 -2.18 11.87 12.81
N GLY A 129 -2.00 10.83 13.64
CA GLY A 129 -1.08 10.84 14.79
C GLY A 129 0.38 10.48 14.45
N LYS A 130 0.66 10.21 13.18
CA LYS A 130 1.95 9.71 12.67
C LYS A 130 2.89 10.84 12.20
N PHE A 131 2.52 12.09 12.46
CA PHE A 131 3.35 13.27 12.23
C PHE A 131 4.10 13.60 13.53
N GLY A 132 5.44 13.51 13.54
CA GLY A 132 6.20 13.99 14.71
C GLY A 132 7.53 13.31 15.03
N GLY A 133 7.95 12.27 14.31
CA GLY A 133 9.19 11.56 14.65
C GLY A 133 9.16 11.06 16.10
N SER A 134 10.12 11.49 16.93
CA SER A 134 10.25 11.05 18.33
C SER A 134 9.13 11.47 19.28
N THR A 135 8.26 12.42 18.90
CA THR A 135 7.09 12.82 19.70
C THR A 135 5.77 12.23 19.17
N SER A 136 5.82 11.42 18.11
CA SER A 136 4.65 10.74 17.57
C SER A 136 4.16 9.64 18.51
N SER A 137 2.85 9.36 18.48
CA SER A 137 2.25 8.20 19.16
C SER A 137 2.70 6.85 18.61
N TYR A 138 3.49 6.86 17.53
CA TYR A 138 4.14 5.71 16.89
C TYR A 138 5.63 6.02 16.74
N SER A 139 6.48 5.28 17.43
CA SER A 139 7.94 5.41 17.31
C SER A 139 8.44 5.01 15.91
N VAL A 140 7.76 4.06 15.28
CA VAL A 140 7.95 3.60 13.90
C VAL A 140 6.57 3.30 13.31
N ALA A 141 6.34 3.70 12.06
CA ALA A 141 5.11 3.43 11.33
C ALA A 141 5.34 3.47 9.81
N GLY A 142 4.61 2.65 9.06
CA GLY A 142 4.56 2.70 7.60
C GLY A 142 3.76 3.91 7.09
N GLY A 143 2.62 4.20 7.73
CA GLY A 143 1.78 5.33 7.36
C GLY A 143 2.37 6.68 7.78
N LEU A 144 2.76 7.54 6.83
CA LEU A 144 3.40 8.84 7.14
C LEU A 144 2.67 10.06 6.59
N HIS A 145 1.77 9.87 5.62
CA HIS A 145 1.16 10.98 4.90
C HIS A 145 -0.13 11.51 5.54
N GLY A 146 -0.77 10.70 6.39
CA GLY A 146 -2.08 10.99 6.99
C GLY A 146 -3.20 11.16 5.95
N VAL A 147 -3.18 10.34 4.90
CA VAL A 147 -4.19 10.38 3.81
C VAL A 147 -4.85 9.04 3.53
N GLY A 148 -4.25 7.91 3.91
CA GLY A 148 -4.69 6.57 3.53
C GLY A 148 -6.16 6.29 3.84
N LEU A 149 -6.53 6.39 5.12
CA LEU A 149 -7.89 6.14 5.59
C LEU A 149 -8.92 7.10 4.96
N SER A 150 -8.59 8.38 4.81
CA SER A 150 -9.47 9.36 4.15
C SER A 150 -9.61 9.10 2.65
N VAL A 151 -8.58 8.59 1.98
CA VAL A 151 -8.62 8.17 0.58
C VAL A 151 -9.53 6.96 0.41
N VAL A 152 -9.42 5.94 1.28
CA VAL A 152 -10.33 4.79 1.27
C VAL A 152 -11.78 5.26 1.45
N ASN A 153 -12.04 6.15 2.41
CA ASN A 153 -13.37 6.73 2.60
C ASN A 153 -13.89 7.48 1.36
N ALA A 154 -13.03 8.29 0.74
CA ALA A 154 -13.38 9.06 -0.46
C ALA A 154 -13.75 8.16 -1.65
N LEU A 155 -13.06 7.03 -1.81
CA LEU A 155 -13.17 6.11 -2.94
C LEU A 155 -14.12 4.94 -2.67
N SER A 156 -14.85 4.98 -1.55
CA SER A 156 -15.88 4.00 -1.20
C SER A 156 -17.28 4.56 -1.43
N GLU A 157 -18.21 3.75 -1.95
CA GLU A 157 -19.63 4.13 -2.00
C GLU A 157 -20.18 4.28 -0.58
N ALA A 158 -19.79 3.39 0.32
CA ALA A 158 -20.09 3.43 1.74
C ALA A 158 -18.86 3.02 2.58
N LEU A 159 -18.74 3.58 3.78
CA LEU A 159 -17.76 3.16 4.77
C LEU A 159 -18.37 3.20 6.17
N GLU A 160 -18.12 2.15 6.93
CA GLU A 160 -18.50 2.02 8.34
C GLU A 160 -17.24 1.93 9.19
N VAL A 161 -17.19 2.73 10.25
CA VAL A 161 -16.14 2.65 11.27
C VAL A 161 -16.78 2.26 12.59
N THR A 162 -16.23 1.22 13.21
CA THR A 162 -16.53 0.82 14.59
C THR A 162 -15.25 0.93 15.40
N VAL A 163 -15.28 1.63 16.53
CA VAL A 163 -14.14 1.74 17.45
C VAL A 163 -14.57 1.24 18.83
N CYS A 164 -13.85 0.28 19.38
CA CYS A 164 -14.02 -0.17 20.76
C CYS A 164 -12.89 0.40 21.61
N ARG A 165 -13.21 1.31 22.53
CA ARG A 165 -12.23 2.00 23.38
C ARG A 165 -12.89 2.48 24.66
N ASP A 166 -12.18 2.39 25.78
CA ASP A 166 -12.60 2.90 27.09
C ASP A 166 -14.00 2.39 27.52
N GLY A 167 -14.27 1.09 27.30
CA GLY A 167 -15.53 0.43 27.67
C GLY A 167 -16.73 0.84 26.80
N LYS A 168 -16.50 1.51 25.67
CA LYS A 168 -17.54 1.97 24.75
C LYS A 168 -17.28 1.51 23.33
N GLU A 169 -18.37 1.28 22.61
CA GLU A 169 -18.37 1.07 21.17
C GLU A 169 -18.89 2.34 20.49
N TYR A 170 -18.10 2.85 19.56
CA TYR A 170 -18.42 4.03 18.77
C TYR A 170 -18.64 3.64 17.32
N ARG A 171 -19.68 4.20 16.68
CA ARG A 171 -19.98 3.93 15.27
C ARG A 171 -20.27 5.19 14.49
N GLN A 172 -19.75 5.26 13.26
CA GLN A 172 -20.06 6.31 12.30
C GLN A 172 -20.11 5.73 10.88
N HIS A 173 -21.00 6.28 10.05
CA HIS A 173 -21.21 5.85 8.66
C HIS A 173 -20.88 6.99 7.71
N TYR A 174 -20.36 6.63 6.54
CA TYR A 174 -19.97 7.56 5.49
C TYR A 174 -20.50 7.11 4.14
N SER A 175 -20.75 8.07 3.27
CA SER A 175 -21.04 7.86 1.85
C SER A 175 -20.09 8.73 1.04
N ARG A 176 -19.19 8.11 0.25
CA ARG A 176 -18.26 8.83 -0.64
C ARG A 176 -17.48 9.93 0.07
N GLY A 177 -16.89 9.60 1.22
CA GLY A 177 -16.12 10.53 2.03
C GLY A 177 -16.93 11.45 2.96
N LYS A 178 -18.27 11.46 2.84
CA LYS A 178 -19.13 12.38 3.61
C LYS A 178 -19.77 11.65 4.80
N PRO A 179 -19.68 12.19 6.03
CA PRO A 179 -20.33 11.59 7.19
C PRO A 179 -21.86 11.64 7.03
N LEU A 180 -22.52 10.52 7.27
CA LEU A 180 -23.99 10.40 7.25
C LEU A 180 -24.61 10.64 8.63
N THR A 181 -23.85 10.33 9.67
CA THR A 181 -24.26 10.49 11.07
C THR A 181 -23.16 11.19 11.86
N THR A 182 -23.51 11.74 13.02
CA THR A 182 -22.52 12.02 14.06
C THR A 182 -21.97 10.70 14.64
N LEU A 183 -20.84 10.77 15.33
CA LEU A 183 -20.28 9.62 16.04
C LEU A 183 -21.23 9.20 17.16
N SER A 184 -21.85 8.03 17.01
CA SER A 184 -22.69 7.41 18.03
C SER A 184 -21.83 6.64 19.02
N SER A 185 -22.28 6.50 20.27
CA SER A 185 -21.58 5.75 21.31
C SER A 185 -22.55 4.90 22.12
N THR A 186 -22.20 3.64 22.35
CA THR A 186 -22.92 2.71 23.23
C THR A 186 -21.96 2.15 24.27
N THR A 187 -22.40 2.04 25.51
CA THR A 187 -21.60 1.42 26.57
C THR A 187 -21.56 -0.09 26.36
N LEU A 188 -20.36 -0.68 26.38
CA LEU A 188 -20.19 -2.12 26.31
C LEU A 188 -20.49 -2.76 27.67
N PRO A 189 -20.88 -4.05 27.72
CA PRO A 189 -21.01 -4.78 28.99
C PRO A 189 -19.70 -4.75 29.78
N ASP A 190 -19.77 -4.68 31.10
CA ASP A 190 -18.58 -4.55 31.97
C ASP A 190 -17.55 -5.69 31.79
N GLU A 191 -18.00 -6.88 31.39
CA GLU A 191 -17.15 -8.05 31.11
C GLU A 191 -16.51 -8.04 29.71
N SER A 192 -16.83 -7.05 28.87
CA SER A 192 -16.32 -6.96 27.50
C SER A 192 -14.86 -6.50 27.50
N SER A 193 -13.96 -7.37 27.04
CA SER A 193 -12.55 -7.04 26.77
C SER A 193 -12.33 -6.50 25.35
N ARG A 194 -13.39 -6.15 24.60
CA ARG A 194 -13.29 -5.67 23.22
C ARG A 194 -12.56 -4.33 23.17
N GLN A 195 -11.50 -4.28 22.37
CA GLN A 195 -10.72 -3.07 22.07
C GLN A 195 -10.26 -3.11 20.62
N GLY A 196 -10.08 -1.94 20.00
CA GLY A 196 -9.51 -1.80 18.66
C GLY A 196 -10.41 -1.08 17.67
N SER A 197 -10.08 -1.17 16.39
CA SER A 197 -10.84 -0.54 15.30
C SER A 197 -11.27 -1.56 14.26
N CYS A 198 -12.48 -1.41 13.73
CA CYS A 198 -12.96 -2.10 12.55
C CYS A 198 -13.37 -1.08 11.51
N ILE A 199 -12.76 -1.16 10.33
CA ILE A 199 -13.16 -0.38 9.15
C ILE A 199 -13.74 -1.35 8.13
N ARG A 200 -15.00 -1.14 7.75
CA ARG A 200 -15.66 -1.86 6.66
C ARG A 200 -15.98 -0.89 5.53
N PHE A 201 -15.63 -1.23 4.30
CA PHE A 201 -15.83 -0.32 3.17
C PHE A 201 -16.30 -1.06 1.91
N TRP A 202 -17.12 -0.36 1.13
CA TRP A 202 -17.63 -0.81 -0.17
C TRP A 202 -16.98 0.05 -1.25
N PRO A 203 -16.12 -0.48 -2.12
CA PRO A 203 -15.49 0.31 -3.19
C PRO A 203 -16.53 0.98 -4.09
N ASP A 204 -16.28 2.23 -4.50
CA ASP A 204 -17.23 2.95 -5.34
C ASP A 204 -17.20 2.46 -6.79
N LYS A 205 -18.31 1.90 -7.24
CA LYS A 205 -18.50 1.38 -8.61
C LYS A 205 -18.37 2.46 -9.69
N GLU A 206 -18.55 3.74 -9.34
CA GLU A 206 -18.32 4.86 -10.26
C GLU A 206 -16.82 5.14 -10.50
N ILE A 207 -15.97 4.72 -9.55
CA ILE A 207 -14.51 4.90 -9.62
C ILE A 207 -13.84 3.64 -10.18
N PHE A 208 -14.22 2.47 -9.67
CA PHE A 208 -13.66 1.17 -10.03
C PHE A 208 -14.52 0.49 -11.10
N THR A 209 -14.40 0.97 -12.33
CA THR A 209 -15.25 0.51 -13.46
C THR A 209 -14.75 -0.77 -14.14
N THR A 210 -13.51 -1.18 -13.89
CA THR A 210 -12.89 -2.36 -14.55
C THR A 210 -13.08 -3.65 -13.75
N THR A 211 -12.98 -3.58 -12.43
CA THR A 211 -13.24 -4.69 -11.52
C THR A 211 -13.63 -4.13 -10.16
N ILE A 212 -14.49 -4.85 -9.44
CA ILE A 212 -14.79 -4.61 -8.03
C ILE A 212 -14.55 -5.86 -7.17
N GLU A 213 -14.16 -6.97 -7.79
CA GLU A 213 -13.88 -8.22 -7.09
C GLU A 213 -12.46 -8.19 -6.55
N PHE A 214 -12.34 -8.48 -5.25
CA PHE A 214 -11.06 -8.65 -4.58
C PHE A 214 -10.51 -10.05 -4.85
N ASP A 215 -9.24 -10.11 -5.24
CA ASP A 215 -8.51 -11.34 -5.43
C ASP A 215 -7.93 -11.84 -4.11
N PHE A 216 -8.46 -12.97 -3.62
CA PHE A 216 -8.04 -13.58 -2.36
C PHE A 216 -6.55 -13.90 -2.36
N SER A 217 -5.99 -14.37 -3.47
CA SER A 217 -4.59 -14.81 -3.54
C SER A 217 -3.61 -13.63 -3.41
N THR A 218 -3.98 -12.47 -3.95
CA THR A 218 -3.21 -11.22 -3.90
C THR A 218 -3.15 -10.69 -2.47
N ILE A 219 -4.30 -10.58 -1.79
CA ILE A 219 -4.34 -10.13 -0.39
C ILE A 219 -3.71 -11.16 0.55
N SER A 220 -3.98 -12.46 0.34
CA SER A 220 -3.32 -13.57 1.05
C SER A 220 -1.80 -13.48 0.99
N SER A 221 -1.25 -13.20 -0.20
CA SER A 221 0.20 -13.07 -0.38
C SER A 221 0.74 -11.88 0.40
N ARG A 222 0.10 -10.70 0.33
CA ARG A 222 0.52 -9.52 1.11
C ARG A 222 0.42 -9.75 2.62
N ILE A 223 -0.65 -10.38 3.09
CA ILE A 223 -0.83 -10.72 4.51
C ILE A 223 0.28 -11.67 4.97
N ARG A 224 0.62 -12.69 4.18
CA ARG A 224 1.73 -13.59 4.48
C ARG A 224 3.06 -12.83 4.63
N GLU A 225 3.36 -11.91 3.71
CA GLU A 225 4.56 -11.08 3.83
C GLU A 225 4.54 -10.27 5.14
N LEU A 226 3.41 -9.66 5.47
CA LEU A 226 3.27 -8.87 6.70
C LEU A 226 3.43 -9.71 7.97
N ALA A 227 2.89 -10.92 8.02
CA ALA A 227 3.03 -11.83 9.15
C ALA A 227 4.49 -12.27 9.37
N PHE A 228 5.27 -12.43 8.28
CA PHE A 228 6.72 -12.66 8.41
C PHE A 228 7.49 -11.42 8.89
N LEU A 229 7.05 -10.22 8.50
CA LEU A 229 7.72 -8.97 8.87
C LEU A 229 7.41 -8.53 10.30
N ASN A 230 6.34 -9.04 10.89
CA ASN A 230 5.87 -8.71 12.23
C ASN A 230 5.71 -10.02 13.01
N PRO A 231 6.79 -10.58 13.56
CA PRO A 231 6.73 -11.84 14.31
C PRO A 231 5.70 -11.77 15.43
N GLU A 232 5.01 -12.89 15.68
CA GLU A 232 3.95 -13.04 16.69
C GLU A 232 2.63 -12.31 16.40
N LEU A 233 2.55 -11.48 15.34
CA LEU A 233 1.29 -10.92 14.86
C LEU A 233 0.49 -11.99 14.13
N THR A 234 -0.74 -12.25 14.59
CA THR A 234 -1.68 -13.12 13.89
C THR A 234 -2.52 -12.28 12.94
N ILE A 235 -2.50 -12.64 11.66
CA ILE A 235 -3.38 -12.02 10.67
C ILE A 235 -4.24 -13.11 10.03
N THR A 236 -5.55 -12.93 10.01
CA THR A 236 -6.47 -13.85 9.33
C THR A 236 -7.03 -13.22 8.06
N LEU A 237 -7.31 -14.05 7.06
CA LEU A 237 -8.05 -13.68 5.85
C LEU A 237 -9.19 -14.66 5.66
N THR A 238 -10.40 -14.12 5.66
CA THR A 238 -11.64 -14.88 5.49
C THR A 238 -12.39 -14.37 4.28
N LYS A 239 -12.91 -15.27 3.44
CA LYS A 239 -13.86 -14.94 2.39
C LYS A 239 -15.19 -15.61 2.70
N GLU A 240 -16.21 -14.80 2.91
CA GLU A 240 -17.59 -15.25 3.09
C GLU A 240 -18.16 -15.67 1.74
N GLU A 241 -18.71 -16.88 1.66
CA GLU A 241 -19.43 -17.38 0.51
C GLU A 241 -20.75 -17.98 1.02
N GLN A 242 -21.89 -17.46 0.56
CA GLN A 242 -23.22 -17.78 1.11
C GLN A 242 -23.57 -19.28 1.08
N ASP A 243 -22.97 -20.04 0.15
CA ASP A 243 -23.31 -21.45 -0.11
C ASP A 243 -22.07 -22.39 -0.25
N ALA A 244 -20.87 -21.94 0.15
CA ALA A 244 -19.64 -22.71 0.00
C ALA A 244 -18.82 -22.77 1.30
N GLN A 245 -17.75 -23.58 1.30
CA GLN A 245 -16.82 -23.57 2.42
C GLN A 245 -16.16 -22.19 2.52
N VAL A 246 -16.31 -21.55 3.69
CA VAL A 246 -15.60 -20.33 4.04
C VAL A 246 -14.11 -20.55 3.78
N GLN A 247 -13.56 -19.80 2.83
CA GLN A 247 -12.12 -19.83 2.59
C GLN A 247 -11.46 -19.02 3.71
N HIS A 248 -10.70 -19.69 4.56
CA HIS A 248 -10.08 -19.10 5.74
C HIS A 248 -8.60 -19.48 5.82
N ASN A 249 -7.75 -18.47 5.96
CA ASN A 249 -6.32 -18.65 6.17
C ASN A 249 -5.87 -17.83 7.38
N GLU A 250 -5.08 -18.45 8.24
CA GLU A 250 -4.40 -17.80 9.37
C GLU A 250 -2.90 -17.74 9.10
N TYR A 251 -2.28 -16.60 9.42
CA TYR A 251 -0.84 -16.35 9.22
C TYR A 251 -0.25 -15.83 10.53
N CYS A 252 0.67 -16.61 11.11
CA CYS A 252 1.47 -16.22 12.26
C CYS A 252 2.81 -16.94 12.16
N TYR A 253 3.91 -16.18 12.13
CA TYR A 253 5.26 -16.72 11.92
C TYR A 253 6.21 -16.14 12.96
N ALA A 254 6.79 -17.00 13.79
CA ALA A 254 7.71 -16.57 14.85
C ALA A 254 9.14 -16.36 14.34
N GLY A 255 9.53 -17.00 13.23
CA GLY A 255 10.90 -16.99 12.73
C GLY A 255 11.27 -15.76 11.88
N GLY A 256 10.35 -14.82 11.68
CA GLY A 256 10.59 -13.55 11.02
C GLY A 256 11.19 -13.68 9.61
N LEU A 257 12.19 -12.84 9.29
CA LEU A 257 12.86 -12.85 7.98
C LEU A 257 13.63 -14.16 7.69
N VAL A 258 14.06 -14.90 8.70
CA VAL A 258 14.72 -16.21 8.50
C VAL A 258 13.73 -17.20 7.90
N GLU A 259 12.54 -17.29 8.51
CA GLU A 259 11.45 -18.15 8.04
C GLU A 259 10.92 -17.68 6.69
N TYR A 260 10.84 -16.36 6.47
CA TYR A 260 10.39 -15.81 5.19
C TYR A 260 11.30 -16.20 4.03
N VAL A 261 12.62 -16.08 4.21
CA VAL A 261 13.60 -16.47 3.18
C VAL A 261 13.56 -17.97 2.92
N ALA A 262 13.41 -18.78 3.96
CA ALA A 262 13.23 -20.22 3.79
C ALA A 262 11.94 -20.54 3.00
N TRP A 263 10.84 -19.83 3.28
CA TRP A 263 9.58 -19.98 2.55
C TRP A 263 9.72 -19.58 1.07
N LEU A 264 10.39 -18.45 0.77
CA LEU A 264 10.64 -17.97 -0.60
C LEU A 264 11.51 -18.90 -1.46
N ASN A 265 12.21 -19.83 -0.82
CA ASN A 265 13.11 -20.78 -1.47
C ASN A 265 12.64 -22.24 -1.30
N ASN A 266 11.38 -22.46 -0.90
CA ASN A 266 10.85 -23.81 -0.64
C ASN A 266 10.88 -24.74 -1.88
N ASP A 267 10.89 -24.16 -3.07
CA ASP A 267 10.89 -24.82 -4.37
C ASP A 267 12.28 -24.82 -5.04
N LYS A 268 13.30 -24.30 -4.36
CA LYS A 268 14.69 -24.21 -4.85
C LYS A 268 15.60 -25.19 -4.10
N LYS A 269 16.88 -25.21 -4.47
CA LYS A 269 17.93 -25.99 -3.80
C LYS A 269 18.91 -25.09 -3.05
N PRO A 270 18.64 -24.75 -1.76
CA PRO A 270 19.53 -23.96 -0.94
C PRO A 270 20.94 -24.56 -0.82
N LEU A 271 21.96 -23.71 -0.83
CA LEU A 271 23.35 -24.10 -0.60
C LEU A 271 23.72 -24.13 0.88
N HIS A 272 22.94 -23.43 1.71
CA HIS A 272 23.18 -23.26 3.14
C HIS A 272 21.89 -22.74 3.83
N ASP A 273 21.88 -22.77 5.16
CA ASP A 273 20.79 -22.18 5.97
C ASP A 273 20.74 -20.65 5.82
N PRO A 274 19.58 -20.00 5.98
CA PRO A 274 19.48 -18.55 5.86
C PRO A 274 20.43 -17.83 6.82
N ILE A 275 21.17 -16.86 6.28
CA ILE A 275 22.08 -16.01 7.04
C ILE A 275 21.33 -14.74 7.40
N ALA A 276 21.19 -14.44 8.69
CA ALA A 276 20.47 -13.27 9.17
C ALA A 276 21.33 -12.32 10.00
N PHE A 277 21.03 -11.03 9.87
CA PHE A 277 21.66 -9.93 10.60
C PHE A 277 20.59 -8.97 11.05
N ARG A 278 20.50 -8.72 12.36
CA ARG A 278 19.69 -7.66 12.94
C ARG A 278 20.59 -6.72 13.72
N LYS A 279 20.48 -5.42 13.46
CA LYS A 279 21.22 -4.39 14.20
C LYS A 279 20.40 -3.13 14.34
N GLU A 280 20.42 -2.56 15.53
CA GLU A 280 19.93 -1.22 15.79
C GLU A 280 21.11 -0.25 15.90
N LEU A 281 21.02 0.89 15.20
CA LEU A 281 22.00 1.97 15.28
C LEU A 281 21.27 3.30 15.11
N ASP A 282 21.50 4.24 16.01
CA ASP A 282 20.91 5.59 15.99
C ASP A 282 19.38 5.59 15.80
N GLY A 283 18.69 4.63 16.43
CA GLY A 283 17.23 4.46 16.33
C GLY A 283 16.73 3.82 15.04
N ILE A 284 17.64 3.39 14.14
CA ILE A 284 17.30 2.67 12.91
C ILE A 284 17.57 1.18 13.12
N ILE A 285 16.54 0.36 12.95
CA ILE A 285 16.67 -1.09 12.94
C ILE A 285 16.85 -1.55 11.50
N VAL A 286 17.95 -2.26 11.25
CA VAL A 286 18.20 -2.98 10.00
C VAL A 286 18.12 -4.46 10.30
N ASP A 287 17.18 -5.15 9.64
CA ASP A 287 17.01 -6.59 9.71
C ASP A 287 17.09 -7.17 8.29
N VAL A 288 17.96 -8.15 8.09
CA VAL A 288 18.30 -8.71 6.78
C VAL A 288 18.45 -10.23 6.90
N SER A 289 17.84 -10.96 5.99
CA SER A 289 18.04 -12.41 5.83
C SER A 289 18.38 -12.73 4.36
N LEU A 290 19.36 -13.60 4.12
CA LEU A 290 19.88 -13.93 2.79
C LEU A 290 20.11 -15.44 2.67
N GLN A 291 19.82 -15.99 1.50
CA GLN A 291 20.12 -17.38 1.17
C GLN A 291 20.42 -17.53 -0.32
N TRP A 292 21.45 -18.32 -0.66
CA TRP A 292 21.79 -18.65 -2.03
C TRP A 292 21.31 -20.05 -2.39
N CYS A 293 20.82 -20.22 -3.61
CA CYS A 293 20.36 -21.49 -4.15
C CYS A 293 21.19 -21.88 -5.37
N SER A 294 21.52 -23.17 -5.49
CA SER A 294 22.37 -23.72 -6.56
C SER A 294 21.75 -23.67 -7.95
N ASP A 295 20.42 -23.62 -8.00
CA ASP A 295 19.58 -23.65 -9.19
C ASP A 295 18.95 -22.28 -9.54
N SER A 296 19.34 -21.22 -8.82
CA SER A 296 18.87 -19.85 -9.08
C SER A 296 19.98 -18.97 -9.66
N TYR A 297 19.84 -18.55 -10.91
CA TYR A 297 20.81 -17.71 -11.62
C TYR A 297 20.40 -16.23 -11.71
N SER A 298 19.24 -15.87 -11.17
CA SER A 298 18.76 -14.48 -11.03
C SER A 298 18.75 -14.08 -9.55
N ASP A 299 18.94 -12.78 -9.30
CA ASP A 299 18.79 -12.20 -7.96
C ASP A 299 17.31 -11.91 -7.66
N THR A 300 16.91 -12.13 -6.41
CA THR A 300 15.60 -11.75 -5.88
C THR A 300 15.83 -11.01 -4.57
N VAL A 301 15.71 -9.69 -4.60
CA VAL A 301 15.94 -8.82 -3.43
C VAL A 301 14.64 -8.09 -3.12
N LEU A 302 14.06 -8.38 -1.96
CA LEU A 302 12.83 -7.75 -1.48
C LEU A 302 13.20 -6.74 -0.39
N GLY A 303 12.89 -5.47 -0.61
CA GLY A 303 13.15 -4.40 0.36
C GLY A 303 11.87 -3.90 1.02
N TYR A 304 11.99 -3.56 2.30
CA TYR A 304 10.90 -3.04 3.11
C TYR A 304 11.39 -1.87 3.98
N ALA A 305 10.51 -0.93 4.23
CA ALA A 305 10.66 0.11 5.23
C ALA A 305 9.39 0.14 6.09
N ASN A 306 9.51 -0.14 7.39
CA ASN A 306 8.39 -0.19 8.33
C ASN A 306 7.25 -1.11 7.83
N SER A 307 7.60 -2.31 7.35
CA SER A 307 6.70 -3.29 6.70
C SER A 307 6.05 -2.87 5.37
N ILE A 308 6.31 -1.66 4.87
CA ILE A 308 5.89 -1.21 3.54
C ILE A 308 6.89 -1.69 2.50
N ARG A 309 6.38 -2.31 1.43
CA ARG A 309 7.19 -2.82 0.34
C ARG A 309 7.74 -1.69 -0.52
N THR A 310 9.06 -1.62 -0.67
CA THR A 310 9.71 -0.64 -1.55
C THR A 310 9.99 -1.28 -2.92
N VAL A 311 9.00 -1.24 -3.82
CA VAL A 311 9.06 -1.95 -5.12
C VAL A 311 10.18 -1.45 -6.03
N ASP A 312 10.45 -0.14 -6.01
CA ASP A 312 11.52 0.49 -6.80
C ASP A 312 12.88 0.48 -6.08
N GLY A 313 12.94 -0.15 -4.91
CA GLY A 313 14.12 -0.18 -4.05
C GLY A 313 14.31 1.10 -3.24
N GLY A 314 15.54 1.59 -3.15
CA GLY A 314 15.90 2.73 -2.30
C GLY A 314 17.27 2.56 -1.65
N THR A 315 17.60 3.52 -0.78
CA THR A 315 18.92 3.64 -0.15
C THR A 315 19.31 2.42 0.68
N HIS A 316 18.34 1.76 1.32
CA HIS A 316 18.52 0.52 2.08
C HIS A 316 18.96 -0.65 1.20
N ILE A 317 18.33 -0.85 0.03
CA ILE A 317 18.71 -1.91 -0.91
C ILE A 317 20.06 -1.61 -1.57
N GLU A 318 20.29 -0.37 -1.99
CA GLU A 318 21.58 0.05 -2.57
C GLU A 318 22.73 -0.12 -1.56
N GLY A 319 22.50 0.24 -0.30
CA GLY A 319 23.43 0.04 0.80
C GLY A 319 23.76 -1.44 1.04
N LEU A 320 22.74 -2.31 1.01
CA LEU A 320 22.92 -3.76 1.10
C LEU A 320 23.76 -4.30 -0.06
N LYS A 321 23.39 -3.99 -1.31
CA LYS A 321 24.09 -4.45 -2.52
C LYS A 321 25.56 -4.01 -2.52
N THR A 322 25.82 -2.75 -2.18
CA THR A 322 27.17 -2.18 -2.11
C THR A 322 28.00 -2.88 -1.03
N SER A 323 27.43 -3.07 0.17
CA SER A 323 28.12 -3.67 1.31
C SER A 323 28.41 -5.15 1.09
N LEU A 324 27.46 -5.89 0.53
CA LEU A 324 27.62 -7.31 0.20
C LEU A 324 28.71 -7.52 -0.86
N THR A 325 28.67 -6.73 -1.93
CA THR A 325 29.67 -6.77 -3.02
C THR A 325 31.08 -6.49 -2.48
N ARG A 326 31.24 -5.42 -1.69
CA ARG A 326 32.53 -5.07 -1.08
C ARG A 326 33.05 -6.17 -0.15
N THR A 327 32.16 -6.78 0.63
CA THR A 327 32.51 -7.82 1.61
C THR A 327 32.97 -9.10 0.94
N ILE A 328 32.21 -9.60 -0.03
CA ILE A 328 32.57 -10.81 -0.80
C ILE A 328 33.87 -10.61 -1.57
N ASN A 329 34.04 -9.48 -2.26
CA ASN A 329 35.27 -9.19 -3.00
C ASN A 329 36.49 -9.11 -2.09
N SER A 330 36.35 -8.48 -0.91
CA SER A 330 37.43 -8.41 0.07
C SER A 330 37.79 -9.79 0.62
N PHE A 331 36.78 -10.63 0.87
CA PHE A 331 36.97 -12.02 1.29
C PHE A 331 37.66 -12.85 0.21
N ALA A 332 37.24 -12.74 -1.05
CA ALA A 332 37.83 -13.47 -2.18
C ALA A 332 39.30 -13.11 -2.40
N LYS A 333 39.65 -11.82 -2.30
CA LYS A 333 41.05 -11.34 -2.39
C LYS A 333 41.90 -11.87 -1.23
N LYS A 334 41.41 -11.77 0.01
CA LYS A 334 42.11 -12.27 1.21
C LYS A 334 42.32 -13.79 1.17
N SER A 335 41.32 -14.51 0.66
CA SER A 335 41.34 -15.97 0.50
C SER A 335 42.08 -16.45 -0.75
N LYS A 336 42.66 -15.54 -1.55
CA LYS A 336 43.37 -15.82 -2.81
C LYS A 336 42.53 -16.57 -3.86
N ILE A 337 41.20 -16.46 -3.77
CA ILE A 337 40.24 -17.02 -4.74
C ILE A 337 40.16 -16.11 -5.97
N MET A 338 40.26 -14.79 -5.76
CA MET A 338 40.44 -13.79 -6.81
C MET A 338 41.85 -13.19 -6.72
N LYS A 339 42.48 -13.00 -7.88
CA LYS A 339 43.75 -12.25 -8.00
C LYS A 339 43.50 -10.75 -8.01
#